data_AF-A0AAW1QJ19-F1
#
_entry.id   AF-A0AAW1QJ19-F1
#
_cell.length_a   1.000
_cell.length_b   1.000
_cell.length_c   1.000
_cell.angle_alpha   90.00
_cell.angle_beta   90.00
_cell.angle_gamma   90.00
#
_symmetry.space_group_name_H-M   'P 1'
#
loop_
_entity.id
_entity.type
_entity.pdbx_description
1 polymer ?
#
loop_
_entity_poly.entity_id
_entity_poly.type
_entity_poly.pdbx_seq_one_letter_code
_entity_poly.pdbx_strand_id
1 'polypeptide(L)'
;MSAEVTSPAFVSRGLSASEKEICSAMARGQEPSASSVEGMQTRGRKRLLEQTAESEHKRPARRPAPAVRRQRKCSLQLSLFVRWHSPMGKTKVMRLQLRSVGSVEALQGISKNLVTRAFPDYERPDYLTSADFFKFTPTEQFMSLPGDIARTEFRLVASYNGWEYTVLERELGAHRDPSRKMLVTVIEFESTAMMIGQLGVRVSLIAYPVVSIKKAFLEDIEHQLKTNPDFKGIL
;
A
#
# COMPACT_ATOMS: atom_id res chain seq x y z
N MET A 1 -5.29 14.68 -30.35
CA MET A 1 -4.40 14.08 -29.32
C MET A 1 -5.28 13.63 -28.18
N SER A 2 -5.56 12.32 -28.12
CA SER A 2 -6.49 11.72 -27.17
C SER A 2 -5.80 11.56 -25.81
N ALA A 3 -6.37 12.16 -24.76
CA ALA A 3 -5.87 12.02 -23.40
C ALA A 3 -6.60 10.86 -22.70
N GLU A 4 -5.86 9.84 -22.29
CA GLU A 4 -6.36 8.72 -21.49
C GLU A 4 -6.81 9.21 -20.11
N VAL A 5 -8.07 8.93 -19.80
CA VAL A 5 -8.70 9.16 -18.51
C VAL A 5 -8.31 8.00 -17.58
N THR A 6 -7.28 8.18 -16.75
CA THR A 6 -7.03 7.25 -15.63
C THR A 6 -7.76 7.74 -14.39
N SER A 7 -9.00 7.27 -14.23
CA SER A 7 -9.75 7.39 -12.97
C SER A 7 -9.04 6.62 -11.84
N PRO A 8 -9.16 7.03 -10.57
CA PRO A 8 -8.90 6.11 -9.47
C PRO A 8 -9.82 4.90 -9.64
N ALA A 9 -9.25 3.71 -9.72
CA ALA A 9 -10.02 2.49 -9.88
C ALA A 9 -10.75 2.18 -8.57
N PHE A 10 -12.02 2.53 -8.54
CA PHE A 10 -12.98 2.09 -7.55
C PHE A 10 -13.44 0.69 -7.93
N VAL A 11 -13.12 -0.32 -7.11
CA VAL A 11 -13.51 -1.71 -7.36
C VAL A 11 -14.34 -2.20 -6.19
N SER A 12 -15.65 -2.27 -6.38
CA SER A 12 -16.57 -2.95 -5.46
C SER A 12 -16.76 -4.39 -5.92
N ARG A 13 -16.29 -5.37 -5.13
CA ARG A 13 -16.48 -6.81 -5.40
C ARG A 13 -16.72 -7.59 -4.10
N GLY A 14 -17.48 -8.68 -4.21
CA GLY A 14 -17.88 -9.53 -3.08
C GLY A 14 -16.71 -10.26 -2.42
N LEU A 15 -16.82 -10.45 -1.09
CA LEU A 15 -15.84 -11.11 -0.23
C LEU A 15 -15.72 -12.62 -0.52
N SER A 16 -14.49 -13.13 -0.52
CA SER A 16 -14.18 -14.56 -0.47
C SER A 16 -14.35 -15.17 0.93
N ALA A 17 -14.37 -16.50 1.03
CA ALA A 17 -14.63 -17.22 2.28
C ALA A 17 -13.70 -16.80 3.43
N SER A 18 -12.39 -16.66 3.17
CA SER A 18 -11.42 -16.22 4.18
C SER A 18 -11.67 -14.78 4.64
N GLU A 19 -12.11 -13.89 3.75
CA GLU A 19 -12.42 -12.50 4.09
C GLU A 19 -13.73 -12.40 4.88
N LYS A 20 -14.71 -13.28 4.59
CA LYS A 20 -15.92 -13.43 5.41
C LYS A 20 -15.60 -13.88 6.83
N GLU A 21 -14.64 -14.78 7.02
CA GLU A 21 -14.18 -15.19 8.35
C GLU A 21 -13.52 -14.03 9.11
N ILE A 22 -12.70 -13.23 8.44
CA ILE A 22 -12.06 -12.04 9.06
C ILE A 22 -13.11 -11.00 9.46
N CYS A 23 -14.07 -10.69 8.57
CA CYS A 23 -15.20 -9.82 8.89
C CYS A 23 -16.00 -10.35 10.08
N SER A 24 -16.20 -11.67 10.13
CA SER A 24 -16.95 -12.33 11.21
C SER A 24 -16.19 -12.34 12.55
N ALA A 25 -14.86 -12.44 12.54
CA ALA A 25 -14.03 -12.36 13.74
C ALA A 25 -13.99 -10.92 14.31
N MET A 26 -13.84 -9.91 13.43
CA MET A 26 -13.87 -8.50 13.84
C MET A 26 -15.25 -8.08 14.38
N ALA A 27 -16.35 -8.55 13.77
CA ALA A 27 -17.70 -8.31 14.28
C ALA A 27 -17.92 -8.90 15.70
N ARG A 28 -17.14 -9.92 16.07
CA ARG A 28 -17.17 -10.55 17.40
C ARG A 28 -16.18 -9.95 18.40
N GLY A 29 -15.43 -8.90 18.03
CA GLY A 29 -14.41 -8.29 18.88
C GLY A 29 -13.23 -9.24 19.19
N GLN A 30 -13.03 -10.28 18.38
CA GLN A 30 -11.90 -11.19 18.51
C GLN A 30 -10.77 -10.73 17.59
N GLU A 31 -9.61 -10.39 18.16
CA GLU A 31 -8.41 -10.17 17.36
C GLU A 31 -7.99 -11.48 16.69
N PRO A 32 -7.66 -11.48 15.38
CA PRO A 32 -7.18 -12.67 14.71
C PRO A 32 -5.80 -13.05 15.28
N SER A 33 -5.77 -14.12 16.05
CA SER A 33 -4.53 -14.73 16.52
C SER A 33 -3.76 -15.27 15.32
N ALA A 34 -2.52 -14.83 15.16
CA ALA A 34 -1.60 -15.34 14.16
C ALA A 34 -1.27 -16.81 14.50
N SER A 35 -2.00 -17.74 13.88
CA SER A 35 -1.68 -19.16 13.99
C SER A 35 -0.48 -19.47 13.09
N SER A 36 0.64 -19.78 13.75
CA SER A 36 1.84 -20.34 13.16
C SER A 36 1.52 -21.65 12.43
N VAL A 37 1.72 -21.67 11.11
CA VAL A 37 1.73 -22.91 10.33
C VAL A 37 3.16 -23.48 10.39
N GLU A 38 3.43 -24.28 11.42
CA GLU A 38 4.60 -25.15 11.48
C GLU A 38 4.34 -26.45 10.71
N GLY A 39 5.38 -26.91 9.99
CA GLY A 39 5.63 -28.34 9.81
C GLY A 39 5.25 -28.94 8.46
N MET A 40 6.22 -28.98 7.54
CA MET A 40 6.38 -30.15 6.68
C MET A 40 7.83 -30.30 6.20
N GLN A 41 8.60 -31.14 6.91
CA GLN A 41 9.90 -31.65 6.48
C GLN A 41 9.68 -32.80 5.49
N THR A 42 10.34 -32.78 4.32
CA THR A 42 10.68 -34.02 3.60
C THR A 42 12.05 -33.93 2.91
N ARG A 43 12.98 -34.74 3.44
CA ARG A 43 13.94 -35.63 2.76
C ARG A 43 14.52 -35.23 1.38
N GLY A 44 15.80 -34.84 1.42
CA GLY A 44 16.94 -35.57 0.84
C GLY A 44 16.94 -35.99 -0.63
N ARG A 45 17.90 -35.47 -1.40
CA ARG A 45 18.51 -36.23 -2.52
C ARG A 45 19.98 -35.87 -2.75
N LYS A 46 20.77 -36.93 -2.95
CA LYS A 46 22.23 -37.00 -3.09
C LYS A 46 22.72 -36.51 -4.46
N ARG A 47 23.95 -35.98 -4.44
CA ARG A 47 25.07 -36.05 -5.41
C ARG A 47 24.73 -36.24 -6.90
N LEU A 48 25.31 -35.36 -7.74
CA LEU A 48 26.28 -35.81 -8.74
C LEU A 48 27.27 -34.68 -9.08
N LEU A 49 28.56 -35.01 -8.94
CA LEU A 49 29.68 -34.30 -9.52
C LEU A 49 29.73 -34.70 -11.00
N GLU A 50 29.74 -33.74 -11.92
CA GLU A 50 30.37 -33.93 -13.22
C GLU A 50 31.22 -32.72 -13.55
N GLN A 51 32.53 -33.01 -13.62
CA GLN A 51 33.56 -32.20 -14.24
C GLN A 51 33.39 -32.30 -15.75
N THR A 52 33.44 -31.17 -16.48
CA THR A 52 33.95 -31.19 -17.85
C THR A 52 34.47 -29.84 -18.30
N ALA A 53 35.72 -29.90 -18.74
CA ALA A 53 36.32 -29.20 -19.87
C ALA A 53 36.46 -27.67 -19.84
N GLU A 54 37.70 -27.28 -19.61
CA GLU A 54 38.32 -26.04 -20.06
C GLU A 54 38.08 -25.81 -21.56
N SER A 55 37.55 -24.63 -21.89
CA SER A 55 37.58 -24.10 -23.24
C SER A 55 37.99 -22.64 -23.15
N GLU A 56 39.25 -22.36 -23.51
CA GLU A 56 39.78 -21.02 -23.66
C GLU A 56 39.06 -20.33 -24.82
N HIS A 57 38.08 -19.48 -24.50
CA HIS A 57 37.49 -18.55 -25.44
C HIS A 57 37.84 -17.11 -25.05
N LYS A 58 38.61 -16.49 -25.94
CA LYS A 58 38.86 -15.05 -26.10
C LYS A 58 37.79 -14.19 -25.43
N ARG A 59 38.17 -13.49 -24.35
CA ARG A 59 37.32 -12.49 -23.67
C ARG A 59 36.99 -11.34 -24.63
N PRO A 60 35.73 -11.14 -25.04
CA PRO A 60 35.34 -9.88 -25.65
C PRO A 60 35.43 -8.78 -24.59
N ALA A 61 35.84 -7.59 -25.00
CA ALA A 61 35.95 -6.41 -24.15
C ALA A 61 34.66 -6.24 -23.33
N ARG A 62 34.77 -6.39 -22.00
CA ARG A 62 33.68 -6.17 -21.05
C ARG A 62 33.20 -4.73 -21.22
N ARG A 63 32.10 -4.54 -21.93
CA ARG A 63 31.28 -3.32 -21.83
C ARG A 63 31.00 -3.10 -20.33
N PRO A 64 31.26 -1.90 -19.77
CA PRO A 64 30.90 -1.62 -18.40
C PRO A 64 29.41 -1.90 -18.24
N ALA A 65 29.08 -2.84 -17.35
CA ALA A 65 27.70 -3.15 -17.02
C ALA A 65 27.02 -1.83 -16.60
N PRO A 66 25.80 -1.55 -17.11
CA PRO A 66 25.08 -0.33 -16.72
C PRO A 66 25.03 -0.30 -15.19
N ALA A 67 25.55 0.77 -14.60
CA ALA A 67 25.62 0.93 -13.16
C ALA A 67 24.24 0.68 -12.58
N VAL A 68 24.07 -0.43 -11.87
CA VAL A 68 22.85 -0.76 -11.16
C VAL A 68 22.66 0.36 -10.14
N ARG A 69 21.80 1.34 -10.49
CA ARG A 69 21.43 2.45 -9.61
C ARG A 69 20.87 1.82 -8.34
N ARG A 70 21.68 1.77 -7.28
CA ARG A 70 21.25 1.33 -5.96
C ARG A 70 20.02 2.16 -5.61
N GLN A 71 18.87 1.50 -5.56
CA GLN A 71 17.63 2.17 -5.17
C GLN A 71 17.84 2.72 -3.76
N ARG A 72 17.89 4.04 -3.64
CA ARG A 72 18.00 4.69 -2.34
C ARG A 72 16.75 4.34 -1.54
N LYS A 73 16.95 3.79 -0.35
CA LYS A 73 15.86 3.57 0.61
C LYS A 73 15.48 4.93 1.17
N CYS A 74 14.19 5.27 1.16
CA CYS A 74 13.70 6.44 1.88
C CYS A 74 13.91 6.21 3.38
N SER A 75 14.60 7.13 4.06
CA SER A 75 14.87 7.02 5.50
C SER A 75 13.76 7.60 6.38
N LEU A 76 12.77 8.26 5.78
CA LEU A 76 11.70 8.92 6.52
C LEU A 76 10.69 7.89 7.02
N GLN A 77 10.28 8.02 8.28
CA GLN A 77 9.12 7.32 8.80
C GLN A 77 7.86 8.07 8.35
N LEU A 78 6.95 7.38 7.66
CA LEU A 78 5.75 7.99 7.10
C LEU A 78 4.49 7.47 7.80
N SER A 79 3.50 8.34 7.93
CA SER A 79 2.15 8.00 8.37
C SER A 79 1.13 8.57 7.38
N LEU A 80 0.06 7.82 7.10
CA LEU A 80 -1.10 8.31 6.37
C LEU A 80 -2.20 8.61 7.37
N PHE A 81 -2.61 9.87 7.45
CA PHE A 81 -3.81 10.27 8.17
C PHE A 81 -4.99 10.23 7.20
N VAL A 82 -6.03 9.53 7.59
CA VAL A 82 -7.28 9.41 6.86
C VAL A 82 -8.34 10.13 7.68
N ARG A 83 -8.94 11.17 7.10
CA ARG A 83 -10.00 11.94 7.75
C ARG A 83 -11.30 11.73 6.99
N TRP A 84 -12.30 11.21 7.70
CA TRP A 84 -13.66 11.05 7.19
C TRP A 84 -14.55 12.13 7.79
N HIS A 85 -15.25 12.87 6.94
CA HIS A 85 -16.25 13.86 7.32
C HIS A 85 -17.64 13.28 7.09
N SER A 86 -18.49 13.38 8.10
CA SER A 86 -19.91 13.04 7.95
C SER A 86 -20.73 14.26 7.51
N PRO A 87 -21.89 14.05 6.87
CA PRO A 87 -22.84 15.13 6.57
C PRO A 87 -23.29 15.91 7.82
N MET A 88 -23.24 15.27 9.00
CA MET A 88 -23.58 15.89 10.29
C MET A 88 -22.43 16.72 10.90
N GLY A 89 -21.33 16.93 10.17
CA GLY A 89 -20.16 17.66 10.65
C GLY A 89 -19.24 16.88 11.60
N LYS A 90 -19.52 15.59 11.85
CA LYS A 90 -18.62 14.74 12.65
C LYS A 90 -17.40 14.39 11.82
N THR A 91 -16.23 14.41 12.45
CA THR A 91 -14.97 14.06 11.80
C THR A 91 -14.31 12.91 12.55
N LYS A 92 -13.96 11.84 11.83
CA LYS A 92 -13.15 10.73 12.37
C LYS A 92 -11.80 10.77 11.68
N VAL A 93 -10.73 10.82 12.47
CA VAL A 93 -9.35 10.78 11.99
C VAL A 93 -8.74 9.45 12.37
N MET A 94 -8.11 8.78 11.42
CA MET A 94 -7.31 7.59 11.63
C MET A 94 -5.87 7.84 11.21
N ARG A 95 -4.91 7.40 12.01
CA ARG A 95 -3.49 7.40 11.66
C ARG A 95 -3.07 5.98 11.29
N LEU A 96 -2.45 5.83 10.13
CA LEU A 96 -1.96 4.57 9.61
C LEU A 96 -0.44 4.63 9.45
N GLN A 97 0.27 3.79 10.20
CA GLN A 97 1.74 3.75 10.10
C GLN A 97 2.14 3.02 8.81
N LEU A 98 2.92 3.69 7.96
CA LEU A 98 3.32 3.14 6.68
C LEU A 98 4.64 2.37 6.80
N ARG A 99 4.70 1.18 6.18
CA ARG A 99 5.93 0.40 5.97
C ARG A 99 6.26 0.34 4.48
N SER A 100 7.55 0.47 4.16
CA SER A 100 8.01 0.42 2.76
C SER A 100 7.91 -1.00 2.21
N VAL A 101 7.50 -1.11 0.95
CA VAL A 101 7.42 -2.37 0.21
C VAL A 101 8.16 -2.20 -1.12
N GLY A 102 8.96 -3.19 -1.49
CA GLY A 102 9.76 -3.12 -2.73
C GLY A 102 8.89 -3.14 -4.00
N SER A 103 7.82 -3.93 -3.99
CA SER A 103 6.88 -4.05 -5.09
C SER A 103 5.53 -4.60 -4.61
N VAL A 104 4.51 -4.61 -5.48
CA VAL A 104 3.20 -5.18 -5.15
C VAL A 104 3.29 -6.68 -4.84
N GLU A 105 4.20 -7.40 -5.48
CA GLU A 105 4.41 -8.84 -5.28
C GLU A 105 4.95 -9.16 -3.87
N ALA A 106 5.66 -8.20 -3.28
CA ALA A 106 6.21 -8.27 -1.93
C ALA A 106 5.20 -7.90 -0.83
N LEU A 107 3.97 -7.50 -1.19
CA LEU A 107 2.87 -7.42 -0.22
C LEU A 107 2.63 -8.78 0.42
N GLN A 108 2.13 -8.78 1.64
CA GLN A 108 1.82 -9.98 2.40
C GLN A 108 0.36 -10.01 2.83
N GLY A 109 -0.14 -11.21 3.14
CA GLY A 109 -1.48 -11.41 3.66
C GLY A 109 -2.56 -10.90 2.72
N ILE A 110 -3.57 -10.25 3.29
CA ILE A 110 -4.80 -9.92 2.57
C ILE A 110 -4.56 -8.77 1.59
N SER A 111 -3.70 -7.79 1.92
CA SER A 111 -3.37 -6.68 1.03
C SER A 111 -2.88 -7.15 -0.35
N LYS A 112 -2.08 -8.22 -0.40
CA LYS A 112 -1.64 -8.82 -1.68
C LYS A 112 -2.83 -9.37 -2.47
N ASN A 113 -3.69 -10.14 -1.81
CA ASN A 113 -4.86 -10.77 -2.43
C ASN A 113 -5.81 -9.70 -3.01
N LEU A 114 -6.05 -8.65 -2.23
CA LEU A 114 -6.89 -7.54 -2.63
C LEU A 114 -6.36 -6.83 -3.88
N VAL A 115 -5.07 -6.47 -3.88
CA VAL A 115 -4.46 -5.78 -5.03
C VAL A 115 -4.42 -6.68 -6.25
N THR A 116 -4.06 -7.95 -6.10
CA THR A 116 -3.97 -8.89 -7.24
C THR A 116 -5.34 -9.14 -7.87
N ARG A 117 -6.41 -9.17 -7.07
CA ARG A 117 -7.80 -9.33 -7.57
C ARG A 117 -8.37 -8.05 -8.19
N ALA A 118 -8.07 -6.89 -7.60
CA ALA A 118 -8.53 -5.61 -8.11
C ALA A 118 -7.76 -5.18 -9.38
N PHE A 119 -6.47 -5.54 -9.45
CA PHE A 119 -5.54 -5.16 -10.52
C PHE A 119 -4.72 -6.38 -10.99
N PRO A 120 -5.30 -7.19 -11.88
CA PRO A 120 -4.57 -8.24 -12.58
C PRO A 120 -3.29 -7.70 -13.24
N ASP A 121 -2.27 -8.53 -13.43
CA ASP A 121 -0.94 -8.08 -13.87
C ASP A 121 -0.97 -7.26 -15.16
N TYR A 122 -1.84 -7.61 -16.11
CA TYR A 122 -1.96 -6.96 -17.41
C TYR A 122 -2.78 -5.65 -17.38
N GLU A 123 -3.55 -5.40 -16.32
CA GLU A 123 -4.38 -4.21 -16.10
C GLU A 123 -3.81 -3.32 -14.99
N ARG A 124 -2.62 -3.64 -14.48
CA ARG A 124 -2.09 -2.97 -13.30
C ARG A 124 -1.68 -1.53 -13.60
N PRO A 125 -2.18 -0.54 -12.83
CA PRO A 125 -1.82 0.86 -13.02
C PRO A 125 -0.30 1.11 -12.91
N ASP A 126 0.15 2.11 -13.67
CA ASP A 126 1.55 2.55 -13.73
C ASP A 126 2.14 2.85 -12.36
N TYR A 127 1.40 3.48 -11.45
CA TYR A 127 1.92 3.83 -10.12
C TYR A 127 2.25 2.60 -9.24
N LEU A 128 1.61 1.46 -9.51
CA LEU A 128 1.87 0.21 -8.81
C LEU A 128 3.08 -0.55 -9.39
N THR A 129 3.38 -0.39 -10.67
CA THR A 129 4.46 -1.14 -11.37
C THR A 129 5.71 -0.28 -11.61
N SER A 130 5.55 1.01 -11.83
CA SER A 130 6.63 1.94 -12.18
C SER A 130 7.65 2.08 -11.05
N ALA A 131 8.92 2.14 -11.45
CA ALA A 131 10.04 2.42 -10.56
C ALA A 131 10.07 3.89 -10.08
N ASP A 132 9.23 4.78 -10.63
CA ASP A 132 9.17 6.20 -10.26
C ASP A 132 8.41 6.46 -8.95
N PHE A 133 7.79 5.43 -8.40
CA PHE A 133 7.03 5.50 -7.16
C PHE A 133 7.65 4.60 -6.10
N PHE A 134 7.83 5.14 -4.89
CA PHE A 134 7.94 4.33 -3.68
C PHE A 134 6.57 3.74 -3.35
N LYS A 135 6.55 2.47 -2.94
CA LYS A 135 5.33 1.81 -2.49
C LYS A 135 5.41 1.61 -0.98
N PHE A 136 4.30 1.91 -0.33
CA PHE A 136 4.11 1.68 1.09
C PHE A 136 2.81 0.93 1.30
N THR A 137 2.72 0.21 2.41
CA THR A 137 1.48 -0.39 2.87
C THR A 137 1.28 -0.02 4.34
N PRO A 138 0.06 0.27 4.79
CA PRO A 138 -0.25 0.42 6.21
C PRO A 138 0.11 -0.83 7.03
N THR A 139 0.33 -0.63 8.32
CA THR A 139 0.52 -1.72 9.28
C THR A 139 -0.83 -2.35 9.61
N GLU A 140 -1.86 -1.52 9.78
CA GLU A 140 -3.26 -1.91 9.97
C GLU A 140 -3.93 -2.22 8.62
N GLN A 141 -4.47 -3.42 8.45
CA GLN A 141 -4.96 -3.87 7.14
C GLN A 141 -6.40 -3.41 6.83
N PHE A 142 -7.26 -3.25 7.86
CA PHE A 142 -8.67 -2.91 7.71
C PHE A 142 -9.12 -1.92 8.77
N MET A 143 -10.14 -1.14 8.44
CA MET A 143 -10.88 -0.31 9.38
C MET A 143 -12.37 -0.45 9.16
N SER A 144 -13.14 -0.26 10.24
CA SER A 144 -14.57 -0.02 10.13
C SER A 144 -14.81 1.34 9.49
N LEU A 145 -15.50 1.31 8.34
CA LEU A 145 -15.92 2.49 7.63
C LEU A 145 -17.09 3.14 8.40
N PRO A 146 -17.01 4.44 8.74
CA PRO A 146 -18.18 5.17 9.22
C PRO A 146 -19.35 5.05 8.23
N GLY A 147 -20.58 4.87 8.73
CA GLY A 147 -21.75 4.65 7.88
C GLY A 147 -22.07 5.82 6.93
N ASP A 148 -21.88 7.06 7.41
CA ASP A 148 -22.21 8.26 6.64
C ASP A 148 -20.95 9.10 6.39
N ILE A 149 -20.35 8.94 5.21
CA ILE A 149 -19.16 9.70 4.79
C ILE A 149 -19.52 10.61 3.62
N ALA A 150 -19.42 11.91 3.85
CA ALA A 150 -19.56 12.93 2.82
C ALA A 150 -18.23 13.20 2.10
N ARG A 151 -17.11 13.15 2.82
CA ARG A 151 -15.78 13.48 2.29
C ARG A 151 -14.68 12.67 2.96
N THR A 152 -13.69 12.25 2.18
CA THR A 152 -12.46 11.61 2.68
C THR A 152 -11.25 12.45 2.30
N GLU A 153 -10.42 12.78 3.27
CA GLU A 153 -9.14 13.47 3.07
C GLU A 153 -7.98 12.55 3.48
N PHE A 154 -6.91 12.58 2.69
CA PHE A 154 -5.66 11.92 2.96
C PHE A 154 -4.58 12.97 3.25
N ARG A 155 -3.89 12.81 4.37
CA ARG A 155 -2.76 13.64 4.76
C ARG A 155 -1.54 12.77 4.99
N LEU A 156 -0.49 13.00 4.20
CA LEU A 156 0.79 12.33 4.37
C LEU A 156 1.64 13.11 5.37
N VAL A 157 2.11 12.41 6.40
CA VAL A 157 2.94 12.97 7.46
C VAL A 157 4.29 12.27 7.47
N ALA A 158 5.37 13.05 7.51
CA ALA A 158 6.73 12.56 7.68
C ALA A 158 7.23 12.86 9.10
N SER A 159 7.81 11.87 9.76
CA SER A 159 8.46 12.03 11.06
C SER A 159 9.97 12.17 10.88
N TYR A 160 10.55 13.24 11.44
CA TYR A 160 11.98 13.53 11.37
C TYR A 160 12.45 14.24 12.65
N ASN A 161 13.53 13.77 13.26
CA ASN A 161 14.10 14.30 14.52
C ASN A 161 13.07 14.51 15.65
N GLY A 162 12.11 13.59 15.79
CA GLY A 162 11.06 13.64 16.82
C GLY A 162 9.88 14.57 16.48
N TRP A 163 9.92 15.27 15.34
CA TRP A 163 8.85 16.14 14.86
C TRP A 163 8.06 15.50 13.74
N GLU A 164 6.80 15.92 13.59
CA GLU A 164 5.90 15.48 12.52
C GLU A 164 5.56 16.64 11.59
N TYR A 165 5.74 16.40 10.28
CA TYR A 165 5.52 17.40 9.24
C TYR A 165 4.44 16.90 8.29
N THR A 166 3.39 17.71 8.10
CA THR A 166 2.43 17.45 7.02
C THR A 166 3.10 17.80 5.70
N VAL A 167 3.26 16.83 4.80
CA VAL A 167 4.00 17.04 3.54
C VAL A 167 3.08 17.02 2.32
N LEU A 168 1.88 16.46 2.45
CA LEU A 168 0.87 16.46 1.40
C LEU A 168 -0.51 16.31 2.02
N GLU A 169 -1.48 17.05 1.47
CA GLU A 169 -2.90 16.88 1.78
C GLU A 169 -3.68 16.75 0.47
N ARG A 170 -4.66 15.84 0.45
CA ARG A 170 -5.47 15.56 -0.73
C ARG A 170 -6.84 15.03 -0.36
N GLU A 171 -7.87 15.57 -0.99
CA GLU A 171 -9.22 15.02 -0.95
C GLU A 171 -9.39 13.85 -1.95
N LEU A 172 -10.07 12.78 -1.52
CA LEU A 172 -10.45 11.66 -2.38
C LEU A 172 -11.46 12.14 -3.43
N GLY A 173 -11.27 11.77 -4.70
CA GLY A 173 -12.18 12.19 -5.78
C GLY A 173 -11.93 13.60 -6.32
N ALA A 174 -11.02 14.38 -5.73
CA ALA A 174 -10.50 15.58 -6.36
C ALA A 174 -9.78 15.19 -7.67
N HIS A 175 -10.49 15.34 -8.80
CA HIS A 175 -10.18 14.81 -10.12
C HIS A 175 -8.89 15.34 -10.77
N ARG A 176 -8.11 16.16 -10.07
CA ARG A 176 -6.94 16.85 -10.64
C ARG A 176 -5.84 17.01 -9.60
N ASP A 177 -5.14 15.92 -9.27
CA ASP A 177 -3.74 16.07 -8.89
C ASP A 177 -2.91 15.99 -10.18
N PRO A 178 -2.60 17.14 -10.84
CA PRO A 178 -1.79 17.13 -12.06
C PRO A 178 -0.39 16.58 -11.82
N SER A 179 0.08 16.60 -10.56
CA SER A 179 1.42 16.15 -10.20
C SER A 179 1.50 14.68 -9.79
N ARG A 180 0.35 14.04 -9.50
CA ARG A 180 0.22 12.65 -9.02
C ARG A 180 1.26 12.33 -7.94
N LYS A 181 1.42 13.22 -6.95
CA LYS A 181 2.47 13.10 -5.91
C LYS A 181 2.23 11.89 -5.01
N MET A 182 0.97 11.61 -4.72
CA MET A 182 0.53 10.46 -3.93
C MET A 182 -0.74 9.85 -4.51
N LEU A 183 -0.75 8.53 -4.60
CA LEU A 183 -1.86 7.72 -5.06
C LEU A 183 -2.13 6.65 -4.01
N VAL A 184 -3.36 6.60 -3.52
CA VAL A 184 -3.80 5.64 -2.51
C VAL A 184 -4.74 4.67 -3.20
N THR A 185 -4.41 3.38 -3.17
CA THR A 185 -5.35 2.33 -3.57
C THR A 185 -6.35 2.15 -2.45
N VAL A 186 -7.64 2.35 -2.75
CA VAL A 186 -8.75 2.22 -1.79
C VAL A 186 -9.60 1.03 -2.20
N ILE A 187 -9.91 0.15 -1.26
CA ILE A 187 -10.81 -0.97 -1.49
C ILE A 187 -11.82 -1.01 -0.34
N GLU A 188 -13.10 -0.96 -0.71
CA GLU A 188 -14.24 -0.98 0.20
C GLU A 188 -14.95 -2.32 0.12
N PHE A 189 -15.41 -2.80 1.26
CA PHE A 189 -16.14 -4.05 1.40
C PHE A 189 -17.41 -3.79 2.19
N GLU A 190 -18.53 -4.30 1.67
CA GLU A 190 -19.76 -4.41 2.44
C GLU A 190 -19.96 -5.89 2.78
N SER A 191 -20.04 -6.22 4.07
CA SER A 191 -20.39 -7.58 4.48
C SER A 191 -21.83 -7.89 4.04
N THR A 192 -22.07 -9.10 3.57
CA THR A 192 -23.45 -9.61 3.48
C THR A 192 -24.06 -9.57 4.89
N ALA A 193 -25.31 -9.08 5.01
CA ALA A 193 -25.95 -8.89 6.32
C ALA A 193 -25.84 -10.16 7.17
N MET A 194 -25.11 -10.09 8.28
CA MET A 194 -25.05 -11.18 9.25
C MET A 194 -26.20 -10.99 10.23
N MET A 195 -27.01 -12.02 10.38
CA MET A 195 -28.05 -12.05 11.41
C MET A 195 -27.38 -12.36 12.76
N ILE A 196 -27.38 -11.38 13.67
CA ILE A 196 -27.03 -11.59 15.07
C ILE A 196 -28.34 -11.56 15.85
N GLY A 197 -28.90 -12.74 16.14
CA GLY A 197 -30.27 -12.87 16.65
C GLY A 197 -31.31 -12.46 15.58
N GLN A 198 -32.18 -11.49 15.90
CA GLN A 198 -33.15 -10.91 14.96
C GLN A 198 -32.63 -9.63 14.26
N LEU A 199 -31.44 -9.15 14.63
CA LEU A 199 -30.87 -7.92 14.08
C LEU A 199 -29.93 -8.26 12.91
N GLY A 200 -30.24 -7.73 11.73
CA GLY A 200 -29.35 -7.78 10.57
C GLY A 200 -28.26 -6.72 10.71
N VAL A 201 -27.02 -7.15 10.94
CA VAL A 201 -25.87 -6.25 11.03
C VAL A 201 -25.13 -6.26 9.69
N ARG A 202 -24.94 -5.08 9.11
CA ARG A 202 -24.05 -4.85 7.97
C ARG A 202 -22.80 -4.14 8.46
N VAL A 203 -21.64 -4.73 8.18
CA VAL A 203 -20.34 -4.15 8.49
C VAL A 203 -19.71 -3.69 7.19
N SER A 204 -19.42 -2.40 7.11
CA SER A 204 -18.63 -1.82 6.02
C SER A 204 -17.18 -1.72 6.48
N LEU A 205 -16.27 -2.30 5.70
CA LEU A 205 -14.83 -2.26 5.92
C LEU A 205 -14.15 -1.51 4.78
N ILE A 206 -13.01 -0.91 5.09
CA ILE A 206 -12.16 -0.23 4.11
C ILE A 206 -10.70 -0.59 4.35
N ALA A 207 -9.96 -0.76 3.25
CA ALA A 207 -8.54 -1.05 3.24
C ALA A 207 -7.80 -0.10 2.29
N TYR A 208 -6.55 0.23 2.66
CA TYR A 208 -5.63 1.04 1.87
C TYR A 208 -4.37 0.24 1.53
N PRO A 209 -4.46 -0.86 0.76
CA PRO A 209 -3.40 -1.86 0.68
C PRO A 209 -2.08 -1.30 0.13
N VAL A 210 -2.12 -0.26 -0.70
CA VAL A 210 -0.93 0.38 -1.27
C VAL A 210 -1.07 1.89 -1.29
N VAL A 211 -0.04 2.57 -0.81
CA VAL A 211 0.18 4.01 -0.94
C VAL A 211 1.42 4.21 -1.81
N SER A 212 1.22 4.73 -3.02
CA SER A 212 2.28 5.00 -3.99
C SER A 212 2.64 6.48 -3.95
N ILE A 213 3.91 6.79 -3.70
CA ILE A 213 4.41 8.18 -3.57
C ILE A 213 5.52 8.39 -4.60
N LYS A 214 5.45 9.47 -5.36
CA LYS A 214 6.45 9.80 -6.39
C LYS A 214 7.81 10.01 -5.75
N LYS A 215 8.85 9.32 -6.25
CA LYS A 215 10.21 9.34 -5.67
C LYS A 215 10.77 10.75 -5.61
N ALA A 216 10.74 11.48 -6.73
CA ALA A 216 11.26 12.83 -6.82
C ALA A 216 10.63 13.78 -5.79
N PHE A 217 9.33 13.63 -5.50
CA PHE A 217 8.65 14.42 -4.48
C PHE A 217 9.15 14.07 -3.08
N LEU A 218 9.22 12.77 -2.74
CA LEU A 218 9.63 12.36 -1.41
C LEU A 218 11.11 12.64 -1.13
N GLU A 219 11.97 12.52 -2.15
CA GLU A 219 13.40 12.85 -2.07
C GLU A 219 13.61 14.36 -1.87
N ASP A 220 12.80 15.21 -2.50
CA ASP A 220 12.81 16.67 -2.27
C ASP A 220 12.39 17.01 -0.83
N ILE A 221 11.32 16.39 -0.33
CA ILE A 221 10.89 16.54 1.08
C ILE A 221 11.99 16.09 2.06
N GLU A 222 12.63 14.95 1.79
CA GLU A 222 13.74 14.47 2.62
C GLU A 222 14.93 15.43 2.59
N HIS A 223 15.23 16.04 1.44
CA HIS A 223 16.25 17.05 1.32
C HIS A 223 15.90 18.30 2.13
N GLN A 224 14.69 18.86 1.94
CA GLN A 224 14.19 20.02 2.69
C GLN A 224 14.26 19.80 4.20
N LEU A 225 13.80 18.66 4.70
CA LEU A 225 13.86 18.34 6.14
C LEU A 225 15.28 18.30 6.70
N LYS A 226 16.27 17.92 5.88
CA LYS A 226 17.68 17.81 6.30
C LYS A 226 18.43 19.12 6.21
N THR A 227 18.11 19.97 5.23
CA THR A 227 18.90 21.16 4.91
C THR A 227 18.23 22.47 5.27
N ASN A 228 16.91 22.49 5.41
CA ASN A 228 16.12 23.69 5.70
C ASN A 228 15.51 23.61 7.11
N PRO A 229 16.13 24.26 8.12
CA PRO A 229 15.62 24.25 9.49
C PRO A 229 14.26 24.96 9.64
N ASP A 230 13.90 25.83 8.70
CA ASP A 230 12.63 26.57 8.70
C ASP A 230 11.50 25.85 7.98
N PHE A 231 11.72 24.62 7.49
CA PHE A 231 10.69 23.85 6.82
C PHE A 231 9.57 23.45 7.80
N LYS A 232 8.34 23.93 7.53
CA LYS A 232 7.16 23.67 8.37
C LYS A 232 6.18 22.66 7.76
N GLY A 233 6.50 22.10 6.59
CA GLY A 233 5.56 21.29 5.82
C GLY A 233 4.61 22.14 4.97
N ILE A 234 3.54 21.51 4.48
CA ILE A 234 2.41 22.16 3.85
C ILE A 234 1.39 22.46 4.95
N LEU A 235 1.20 23.75 5.24
CA LEU A 235 0.20 24.27 6.18
C LEU A 235 -1.16 24.42 5.49
#